data_AF-A0AAW2S8T3-F1
#
_entry.id   AF-A0AAW2S8T3-F1
#
_cell.length_a   1.000
_cell.length_b   1.000
_cell.length_c   1.000
_cell.angle_alpha   90.00
_cell.angle_beta   90.00
_cell.angle_gamma   90.00
#
_symmetry.space_group_name_H-M   'P 1'
#
loop_
_entity.id
_entity.type
_entity.pdbx_description
1 polymer ?
#
loop_
_entity_poly.entity_id
_entity_poly.type
_entity_poly.pdbx_seq_one_letter_code
_entity_poly.pdbx_strand_id
1 'polypeptide(L)'
;MMNTVHLFFYFFLVVIIVLCNIGFYTGNFSKEDENTTVALKPEFAYLNHRKLMLHGVCTKWDISISQSRYPTPGIPKYIVQIVNTCVSDCAPSNIHLHCGWFASARVVNPRTFKRLSFDDCLVNGGSH
;
A
#
# COMPACT_ATOMS: atom_id res chain seq x y z
N MET A 1 -26.96 -28.30 -27.12
CA MET A 1 -27.15 -28.32 -25.65
C MET A 1 -26.00 -27.55 -24.99
N MET A 2 -25.98 -26.23 -25.15
CA MET A 2 -24.93 -25.32 -24.63
C MET A 2 -25.52 -23.97 -24.20
N ASN A 3 -26.67 -23.57 -24.79
CA ASN A 3 -27.34 -22.30 -24.48
C ASN A 3 -27.88 -22.19 -23.05
N THR A 4 -28.43 -23.27 -22.47
CA THR A 4 -29.04 -23.19 -21.13
C THR A 4 -28.00 -22.96 -20.02
N VAL A 5 -26.81 -23.56 -20.17
CA VAL A 5 -25.71 -23.39 -19.21
C VAL A 5 -25.10 -21.99 -19.31
N HIS A 6 -24.93 -21.46 -20.52
CA HIS A 6 -24.47 -20.09 -20.73
C HIS A 6 -25.47 -19.04 -20.21
N LEU A 7 -26.78 -19.27 -20.41
CA LEU A 7 -27.83 -18.41 -19.87
C LEU A 7 -27.81 -18.40 -18.33
N PHE A 8 -27.62 -19.57 -17.70
CA PHE A 8 -27.45 -19.66 -16.25
C PHE A 8 -26.22 -18.89 -15.77
N PHE A 9 -25.06 -19.07 -16.41
CA PHE A 9 -23.83 -18.39 -16.02
C PHE A 9 -23.94 -16.87 -16.17
N TYR A 10 -24.56 -16.40 -17.26
CA TYR A 10 -24.82 -14.99 -17.49
C TYR A 10 -25.76 -14.40 -16.43
N PHE A 11 -26.83 -15.13 -16.08
CA PHE A 11 -27.74 -14.71 -15.02
C PHE A 11 -27.03 -14.60 -13.66
N PHE A 12 -26.21 -15.58 -13.30
CA PHE A 12 -25.42 -15.54 -12.06
C PHE A 12 -24.45 -14.35 -12.03
N LEU A 13 -23.77 -14.05 -13.14
CA LEU A 13 -22.90 -12.88 -13.23
C LEU A 13 -23.66 -11.56 -13.03
N VAL A 14 -24.83 -11.42 -13.65
CA VAL A 14 -25.66 -10.21 -13.49
C VAL A 14 -26.16 -10.06 -12.05
N VAL A 15 -26.60 -11.16 -11.41
CA VAL A 15 -27.03 -11.14 -10.01
C VAL A 15 -25.90 -10.74 -9.08
N ILE A 16 -24.67 -11.26 -9.28
CA ILE A 16 -23.50 -10.86 -8.48
C ILE A 16 -23.21 -9.38 -8.65
N ILE A 17 -23.24 -8.85 -9.88
CA ILE A 17 -23.02 -7.42 -10.14
C ILE A 17 -24.08 -6.57 -9.41
N VAL A 18 -25.36 -6.95 -9.49
CA VAL A 18 -26.44 -6.23 -8.82
C VAL A 18 -26.30 -6.27 -7.29
N LEU A 19 -25.97 -7.43 -6.72
CA LEU A 19 -25.71 -7.56 -5.28
C LEU A 19 -24.48 -6.76 -4.82
N CYS A 20 -23.41 -6.75 -5.62
CA CYS A 20 -22.25 -5.89 -5.36
C CYS A 20 -22.65 -4.42 -5.37
N ASN A 21 -23.48 -3.97 -6.31
CA ASN A 21 -23.95 -2.58 -6.35
C ASN A 21 -24.92 -2.22 -5.21
N ILE A 22 -25.74 -3.17 -4.74
CA ILE A 22 -26.63 -2.98 -3.58
C ILE A 22 -25.83 -2.94 -2.26
N GLY A 23 -24.75 -3.73 -2.18
CA GLY A 23 -23.87 -3.80 -1.00
C GLY A 23 -23.06 -2.54 -0.69
N PHE A 24 -23.12 -1.48 -1.50
CA PHE A 24 -22.41 -0.21 -1.27
C PHE A 24 -23.27 0.93 -0.67
N TYR A 25 -24.53 0.69 -0.30
CA TYR A 25 -25.42 1.75 0.25
C TYR A 25 -25.71 1.67 1.77
N THR A 26 -24.90 0.95 2.55
CA THR A 26 -25.03 0.95 4.02
C THR A 26 -23.77 1.50 4.70
N GLY A 27 -23.43 2.75 4.36
CA GLY A 27 -22.65 3.62 5.24
C GLY A 27 -23.60 4.58 5.95
N ASN A 28 -24.10 4.20 7.13
CA ASN A 28 -24.81 5.14 8.02
C ASN A 28 -23.81 6.22 8.45
N PHE A 29 -23.93 7.43 7.89
CA PHE A 29 -23.30 8.62 8.46
C PHE A 29 -24.39 9.49 9.07
N SER A 30 -24.59 9.30 10.38
CA SER A 30 -25.35 10.18 11.26
C SER A 30 -24.80 11.60 11.10
N LYS A 31 -25.69 12.54 10.77
CA LYS A 31 -25.39 13.95 10.63
C LYS A 31 -25.70 14.59 11.99
N GLU A 32 -24.69 15.08 12.69
CA GLU A 32 -24.87 15.92 13.89
C GLU A 32 -23.72 16.94 13.99
N ASP A 33 -24.14 18.19 13.79
CA ASP A 33 -23.72 19.48 14.35
C ASP A 33 -22.32 20.10 14.07
N GLU A 34 -22.39 21.13 13.23
CA GLU A 34 -21.90 22.51 13.42
C GLU A 34 -20.77 22.74 14.46
N ASN A 35 -19.54 22.95 13.96
CA ASN A 35 -18.71 24.10 14.33
C ASN A 35 -17.51 24.27 13.38
N THR A 36 -17.32 25.50 12.94
CA THR A 36 -16.40 25.96 11.90
C THR A 36 -14.93 25.60 12.16
N THR A 37 -14.39 24.71 11.33
CA THR A 37 -13.04 24.84 10.75
C THR A 37 -13.15 24.43 9.28
N VAL A 38 -12.57 25.19 8.36
CA VAL A 38 -12.64 24.89 6.92
C VAL A 38 -11.79 23.64 6.65
N ALA A 39 -12.40 22.47 6.85
CA ALA A 39 -11.86 21.20 6.40
C ALA A 39 -12.09 21.13 4.89
N LEU A 40 -11.07 21.48 4.11
CA LEU A 40 -11.02 21.20 2.68
C LEU A 40 -11.18 19.69 2.50
N LYS A 41 -12.38 19.28 2.10
CA LYS A 41 -12.74 17.89 1.80
C LYS A 41 -11.83 17.42 0.66
N PRO A 42 -10.95 16.42 0.88
CA PRO A 42 -10.01 16.01 -0.15
C PRO A 42 -10.78 15.41 -1.32
N GLU A 43 -10.62 16.00 -2.49
CA GLU A 43 -11.19 15.52 -3.74
C GLU A 43 -10.41 14.27 -4.16
N PHE A 44 -11.01 13.09 -3.97
CA PHE A 44 -10.39 11.81 -4.29
C PHE A 44 -10.48 11.54 -5.79
N ALA A 45 -9.40 11.75 -6.53
CA ALA A 45 -9.30 11.27 -7.91
C ALA A 45 -9.04 9.75 -7.91
N TYR A 46 -10.07 8.97 -8.24
CA TYR A 46 -10.03 7.51 -8.29
C TYR A 46 -9.47 7.04 -9.64
N LEU A 47 -8.14 6.91 -9.75
CA LEU A 47 -7.52 6.15 -10.83
C LEU A 47 -7.51 4.68 -10.40
N ASN A 48 -8.19 3.82 -11.17
CA ASN A 48 -8.69 2.48 -10.81
C ASN A 48 -7.71 1.47 -10.16
N HIS A 49 -6.45 1.77 -9.91
CA HIS A 49 -5.54 0.94 -9.11
C HIS A 49 -4.48 1.69 -8.27
N ARG A 50 -4.51 3.03 -8.21
CA ARG A 50 -3.62 3.80 -7.32
C ARG A 50 -4.36 4.99 -6.72
N LYS A 51 -4.44 4.99 -5.39
CA LYS A 51 -4.93 6.11 -4.59
C LYS A 51 -3.88 7.24 -4.68
N LEU A 52 -4.04 8.16 -5.63
CA LEU A 52 -3.22 9.36 -5.70
C LEU A 52 -3.60 10.27 -4.53
N MET A 53 -2.77 10.27 -3.49
CA MET A 53 -2.87 11.22 -2.38
C MET A 53 -2.20 12.52 -2.81
N LEU A 54 -2.98 13.60 -2.89
CA LEU A 54 -2.51 14.97 -3.11
C LEU A 54 -2.04 15.65 -1.81
N HIS A 55 -1.83 14.88 -0.74
CA HIS A 55 -1.41 15.42 0.56
C HIS A 55 -0.11 14.75 0.99
N GLY A 56 0.81 15.56 1.55
CA GLY A 56 2.17 15.20 1.97
C GLY A 56 2.29 14.19 3.12
N VAL A 57 1.31 13.29 3.26
CA VAL A 57 1.31 12.18 4.21
C VAL A 57 1.48 10.88 3.42
N CYS A 58 2.61 10.20 3.61
CA CYS A 58 2.90 8.93 2.96
C CYS A 58 2.08 7.79 3.57
N THR A 59 1.63 6.86 2.73
CA THR A 59 1.01 5.60 3.13
C THR A 59 1.90 4.40 2.75
N LYS A 60 1.56 3.21 3.27
CA LYS A 60 2.26 1.97 2.89
C LYS A 60 2.21 1.63 1.39
N TRP A 61 1.30 2.25 0.64
CA TRP A 61 1.14 2.04 -0.80
C TRP A 61 2.02 2.97 -1.63
N ASP A 62 2.61 3.98 -1.00
CA ASP A 62 3.51 4.96 -1.63
C ASP A 62 4.97 4.49 -1.61
N ILE A 63 5.20 3.24 -1.21
CA ILE A 63 6.47 2.55 -1.32
C ILE A 63 6.27 1.23 -2.07
N SER A 64 7.25 0.89 -2.91
CA SER A 64 7.34 -0.41 -3.57
C SER A 64 8.56 -1.15 -3.05
N ILE A 65 8.39 -2.44 -2.75
CA ILE A 65 9.46 -3.31 -2.24
C ILE A 65 9.61 -4.47 -3.20
N SER A 66 10.83 -4.68 -3.68
CA SER A 66 11.18 -5.84 -4.49
C SER A 66 12.45 -6.51 -3.97
N GLN A 67 12.56 -7.80 -4.23
CA GLN A 67 13.71 -8.61 -3.83
C GLN A 67 14.23 -9.39 -5.02
N SER A 68 15.56 -9.42 -5.17
CA SER A 68 16.25 -10.23 -6.15
C SER A 68 17.44 -10.95 -5.53
N ARG A 69 17.87 -12.05 -6.14
CA ARG A 69 19.04 -12.82 -5.69
C ARG A 69 20.30 -12.19 -6.29
N TYR A 70 21.30 -11.93 -5.45
CA TYR A 70 22.61 -11.51 -5.91
C TYR A 70 23.42 -12.76 -6.30
N PRO A 71 23.98 -12.83 -7.52
CA PRO A 71 24.67 -14.03 -8.00
C PRO A 71 26.05 -14.15 -7.34
N THR A 72 26.10 -14.77 -6.16
CA THR A 72 27.35 -15.04 -5.46
C THR A 72 27.55 -16.52 -5.14
N PRO A 73 28.78 -17.04 -5.28
CA PRO A 73 29.12 -18.34 -4.73
C PRO A 73 29.11 -18.29 -3.20
N GLY A 74 28.70 -19.38 -2.54
CA GLY A 74 28.65 -19.49 -1.08
C GLY A 74 27.31 -19.05 -0.47
N ILE A 75 27.37 -18.24 0.60
CA ILE A 75 26.19 -17.81 1.36
C ILE A 75 25.25 -16.99 0.44
N PRO A 76 23.95 -17.34 0.35
CA PRO A 76 22.99 -16.61 -0.47
C PRO A 76 22.90 -15.13 -0.07
N LYS A 77 23.08 -14.24 -1.04
CA LYS A 77 22.89 -12.80 -0.87
C LYS A 77 21.67 -12.37 -1.68
N TYR A 78 20.93 -11.42 -1.13
CA TYR A 78 19.77 -10.84 -1.79
C TYR A 78 19.92 -9.32 -1.84
N ILE A 79 19.40 -8.73 -2.90
CA ILE A 79 19.21 -7.29 -3.04
C ILE A 79 17.74 -7.02 -2.74
N VAL A 80 17.49 -6.17 -1.77
CA VAL A 80 16.15 -5.62 -1.50
C VAL A 80 16.15 -4.18 -1.98
N GLN A 81 15.23 -3.85 -2.87
CA GLN A 81 15.04 -2.52 -3.40
C GLN A 81 13.74 -1.95 -2.84
N ILE A 82 13.84 -0.78 -2.22
CA ILE A 82 12.71 -0.03 -1.67
C ILE A 82 12.66 1.28 -2.44
N VAL A 83 11.54 1.54 -3.12
CA VAL A 83 11.36 2.68 -4.00
C VAL A 83 10.22 3.55 -3.47
N ASN A 84 10.45 4.85 -3.32
CA ASN A 84 9.39 5.81 -3.11
C ASN A 84 8.59 5.95 -4.41
N THR A 85 7.30 5.63 -4.37
CA THR A 85 6.38 5.76 -5.51
C THR A 85 5.39 6.91 -5.32
N CYS A 86 5.56 7.71 -4.28
CA CYS A 86 4.72 8.86 -4.01
C CYS A 86 4.90 9.96 -5.07
N VAL A 87 3.80 10.64 -5.43
CA VAL A 87 3.74 11.50 -6.62
C VAL A 87 3.96 12.99 -6.31
N SER A 88 3.68 13.47 -5.08
CA SER A 88 3.84 14.89 -4.74
C SER A 88 4.12 15.15 -3.26
N ASP A 89 5.27 15.78 -2.99
CA ASP A 89 5.73 16.33 -1.70
C ASP A 89 5.54 15.42 -0.48
N CYS A 90 5.97 14.17 -0.66
CA CYS A 90 5.84 13.09 0.30
C CYS A 90 7.13 12.28 0.26
N ALA A 91 8.01 12.53 1.24
CA ALA A 91 9.20 11.75 1.47
C ALA A 91 8.90 10.72 2.57
N PRO A 92 8.71 9.43 2.24
CA PRO A 92 8.47 8.40 3.24
C PRO A 92 9.63 8.35 4.23
N SER A 93 9.29 8.51 5.51
CA SER A 93 10.20 8.40 6.63
C SER A 93 9.59 7.50 7.70
N ASN A 94 10.42 7.07 8.64
CA ASN A 94 10.05 6.16 9.71
C ASN A 94 9.38 4.86 9.21
N ILE A 95 9.98 4.24 8.19
CA ILE A 95 9.43 3.06 7.54
C ILE A 95 9.86 1.83 8.33
N HIS A 96 8.90 1.10 8.90
CA HIS A 96 9.12 -0.18 9.56
C HIS A 96 8.81 -1.33 8.60
N LEU A 97 9.76 -2.25 8.45
CA LEU A 97 9.65 -3.43 7.61
C LEU A 97 9.76 -4.71 8.43
N HIS A 98 8.84 -5.64 8.17
CA HIS A 98 8.94 -7.02 8.62
C HIS A 98 10.07 -7.76 7.88
N CYS A 99 11.25 -7.79 8.49
CA CYS A 99 12.46 -8.34 7.87
C CYS A 99 12.85 -9.74 8.38
N GLY A 100 12.16 -10.31 9.35
CA GLY A 100 12.44 -11.60 9.98
C GLY A 100 13.90 -11.73 10.45
N TRP A 101 14.60 -12.71 9.86
CA TRP A 101 16.03 -12.94 10.05
C TRP A 101 16.92 -12.13 9.09
N PHE A 102 16.33 -11.46 8.11
CA PHE A 102 17.05 -10.67 7.11
C PHE A 102 17.81 -9.53 7.80
N ALA A 103 19.07 -9.39 7.43
CA ALA A 103 19.93 -8.29 7.85
C ALA A 103 20.81 -7.89 6.67
N SER A 104 21.32 -6.66 6.70
CA SER A 104 22.22 -6.17 5.66
C SER A 104 23.53 -6.95 5.67
N ALA A 105 23.86 -7.61 4.55
CA ALA A 105 25.12 -8.35 4.40
C ALA A 105 26.36 -7.44 4.35
N ARG A 106 26.17 -6.16 4.05
CA ARG A 106 27.19 -5.10 4.12
C ARG A 106 26.75 -4.08 5.16
N VAL A 107 27.71 -3.38 5.74
CA VAL A 107 27.39 -2.24 6.63
C VAL A 107 26.69 -1.17 5.79
N VAL A 108 25.44 -0.88 6.14
CA VAL A 108 24.66 0.23 5.58
C VAL A 108 24.68 1.36 6.61
N ASN A 109 24.58 2.61 6.15
CA ASN A 109 24.50 3.75 7.05
C ASN A 109 23.31 3.55 8.03
N PRO A 110 23.53 3.56 9.36
CA PRO A 110 22.48 3.33 10.33
C PRO A 110 21.38 4.39 10.30
N ARG A 111 21.62 5.56 9.68
CA ARG A 111 20.59 6.59 9.44
C ARG A 111 19.63 6.21 8.30
N THR A 112 20.06 5.37 7.36
CA THR A 112 19.23 4.93 6.23
C THR A 112 18.62 3.56 6.46
N PHE A 113 19.32 2.64 7.13
CA PHE A 113 18.80 1.31 7.47
C PHE A 113 19.36 0.83 8.82
N LYS A 114 18.48 0.40 9.72
CA LYS A 114 18.84 -0.18 11.02
C LYS A 114 17.86 -1.26 11.43
N ARG A 115 18.36 -2.44 11.83
CA ARG A 115 17.53 -3.46 12.48
C ARG A 115 17.34 -3.08 13.95
N LEU A 116 16.08 -2.87 14.36
CA LEU A 116 15.72 -2.49 15.73
C LEU A 116 15.54 -3.72 16.61
N SER A 117 14.86 -4.74 16.09
CA SER A 117 14.64 -6.02 16.78
C SER A 117 14.55 -7.19 15.80
N PHE A 118 14.22 -8.37 16.30
CA PHE A 118 13.74 -9.44 15.46
C PHE A 118 12.55 -8.94 14.62
N ASP A 119 12.56 -9.21 13.32
CA ASP A 119 11.50 -8.83 12.40
C ASP A 119 11.17 -7.33 12.30
N ASP A 120 11.96 -6.43 12.91
CA ASP A 120 11.75 -4.99 12.78
C ASP A 120 13.00 -4.30 12.23
N CYS A 121 12.88 -3.83 11.00
CA CYS A 121 13.90 -3.05 10.32
C CYS A 121 13.38 -1.65 10.01
N LEU A 122 14.08 -0.65 10.52
CA LEU A 122 13.83 0.76 10.28
C LEU A 122 14.57 1.23 9.03
N VAL A 123 13.84 1.88 8.12
CA VAL A 123 14.35 2.52 6.91
C VAL A 123 14.02 4.01 6.94
N ASN A 124 15.01 4.85 6.66
CA ASN A 124 14.90 6.31 6.68
C ASN A 124 14.16 6.80 7.94
N GLY A 125 14.77 6.62 9.11
CA GLY A 125 14.15 6.85 10.44
C GLY A 125 13.71 8.29 10.78
N GLY A 126 13.58 9.17 9.79
CA GLY A 126 13.29 10.58 9.95
C GLY A 126 14.55 11.38 10.25
N SER A 127 14.77 12.46 9.50
CA SER A 127 15.80 13.48 9.83
C SER A 127 15.62 14.76 8.99
N HIS A 128 14.38 15.18 8.76
CA HIS A 128 14.00 16.47 8.20
C HIS A 128 12.63 16.86 8.75
#